data_AF-A0A8J4Y815-F1
#
_entry.id   AF-A0A8J4Y815-F1
#
_cell.length_a   1.000
_cell.length_b   1.000
_cell.length_c   1.000
_cell.angle_alpha   90.00
_cell.angle_beta   90.00
_cell.angle_gamma   90.00
#
_symmetry.space_group_name_H-M   'P 1'
#
loop_
_entity.id
_entity.type
_entity.pdbx_description
1 polymer ?
#
loop_
_entity_poly.entity_id
_entity_poly.type
_entity_poly.pdbx_seq_one_letter_code
_entity_poly.pdbx_strand_id
1 'polypeptide(L)'
;MRQPRVPDLGSVGSKFLRLQTSTVGSDGFSARSSVKGGKLPSARRVAQVLRKHLKRPPVTGVFGEWAHFIQRDVFGIPESPLAEDVDCCATPEAEDCDPILVAEDDPLHATLPCINYRRSARAQAILGNWIFSVFPFPLHLNLCING
;
A
#
# COMPACT_ATOMS: atom_id res chain seq x y z
N MET A 1 -14.60 -26.17 27.37
CA MET A 1 -13.82 -25.56 26.26
C MET A 1 -13.84 -24.05 26.45
N ARG A 2 -12.70 -23.38 26.60
CA ARG A 2 -12.65 -21.91 26.73
C ARG A 2 -12.69 -21.29 25.35
N GLN A 3 -13.70 -20.46 25.08
CA GLN A 3 -13.73 -19.58 23.92
C GLN A 3 -12.48 -18.66 23.94
N PRO A 4 -11.80 -18.44 22.81
CA PRO A 4 -10.75 -17.45 22.73
C PRO A 4 -11.35 -16.06 23.03
N ARG A 5 -10.67 -15.30 23.89
CA ARG A 5 -11.18 -14.02 24.44
C ARG A 5 -11.32 -12.91 23.39
N VAL A 6 -10.72 -13.05 22.21
CA VAL A 6 -10.88 -12.15 21.06
C VAL A 6 -10.70 -12.97 19.76
N PRO A 7 -11.78 -13.40 19.08
CA PRO A 7 -11.67 -14.28 17.91
C PRO A 7 -11.08 -13.58 16.67
N ASP A 8 -11.10 -12.25 16.63
CA ASP A 8 -10.71 -11.46 15.44
C ASP A 8 -9.23 -11.03 15.44
N LEU A 9 -8.45 -11.40 16.46
CA LEU A 9 -7.05 -10.99 16.54
C LEU A 9 -6.20 -11.83 15.58
N GLY A 10 -5.65 -11.18 14.55
CA GLY A 10 -4.84 -11.85 13.53
C GLY A 10 -5.65 -12.53 12.42
N SER A 11 -6.97 -12.31 12.37
CA SER A 11 -7.79 -12.75 11.25
C SER A 11 -7.56 -11.86 10.02
N VAL A 12 -7.75 -12.44 8.83
CA VAL A 12 -7.72 -11.70 7.56
C VAL A 12 -8.85 -10.67 7.55
N GLY A 13 -8.57 -9.46 7.06
CA GLY A 13 -9.56 -8.37 7.03
C GLY A 13 -9.68 -7.58 8.33
N SER A 14 -8.96 -7.99 9.38
CA SER A 14 -8.87 -7.20 10.61
C SER A 14 -8.02 -5.94 10.41
N LYS A 15 -8.29 -4.92 11.25
CA LYS A 15 -7.51 -3.68 11.25
C LYS A 15 -6.10 -3.91 11.80
N PHE A 16 -5.11 -3.21 11.25
CA PHE A 16 -3.76 -3.21 11.81
C PHE A 16 -3.74 -2.67 13.24
N LEU A 17 -3.06 -3.39 14.14
CA LEU A 17 -2.77 -2.91 15.48
C LEU A 17 -1.83 -1.70 15.40
N ARG A 18 -2.25 -0.57 16.00
CA ARG A 18 -1.42 0.64 16.09
C ARG A 18 -0.59 0.60 17.36
N LEU A 19 0.73 0.50 17.22
CA LEU A 19 1.67 0.62 18.34
C LEU A 19 1.92 2.08 18.77
N GLN A 20 1.65 3.03 17.86
CA GLN A 20 1.74 4.47 18.11
C GLN A 20 0.49 5.18 17.59
N THR A 21 0.21 6.36 18.13
CA THR A 21 -0.86 7.23 17.65
C THR A 21 -0.57 7.68 16.22
N SER A 22 -1.62 7.76 15.40
CA SER A 22 -1.50 8.16 14.01
C SER A 22 -1.19 9.65 13.89
N THR A 23 -0.22 9.99 13.03
CA THR A 23 0.21 11.35 12.74
C THR A 23 -0.41 11.84 11.43
N VAL A 24 -1.74 11.79 11.34
CA VAL A 24 -2.55 12.27 10.21
C VAL A 24 -2.72 13.78 10.24
N GLY A 25 -3.24 14.37 9.17
CA GLY A 25 -3.64 15.78 9.16
C GLY A 25 -4.83 16.06 10.09
N SER A 26 -5.21 17.34 10.19
CA SER A 26 -6.13 17.86 11.23
C SER A 26 -7.54 17.25 11.21
N ASP A 27 -7.97 16.73 10.08
CA ASP A 27 -9.26 16.05 9.85
C ASP A 27 -9.22 14.54 10.21
N GLY A 28 -8.07 14.01 10.61
CA GLY A 28 -7.89 12.60 10.95
C GLY A 28 -7.69 11.66 9.74
N PHE A 29 -7.85 12.16 8.51
CA PHE A 29 -7.79 11.37 7.29
C PHE A 29 -6.88 11.94 6.21
N SER A 30 -6.58 13.24 6.21
CA SER A 30 -5.66 13.88 5.27
C SER A 30 -4.21 13.50 5.53
N ALA A 31 -3.39 13.72 4.51
CA ALA A 31 -1.96 13.56 4.59
C ALA A 31 -1.36 14.46 5.67
N ARG A 32 -0.28 13.98 6.28
CA ARG A 32 0.40 14.69 7.36
C ARG A 32 1.03 16.01 6.88
N SER A 33 0.96 17.03 7.72
CA SER A 33 1.65 18.30 7.51
C SER A 33 2.99 18.33 8.25
N SER A 34 3.88 19.26 7.88
CA SER A 34 5.11 19.49 8.63
C SER A 34 4.79 20.02 10.02
N VAL A 35 5.57 19.59 11.03
CA VAL A 35 5.51 20.13 12.40
C VAL A 35 5.72 21.65 12.42
N LYS A 36 6.41 22.20 11.43
CA LYS A 36 6.66 23.64 11.26
C LYS A 36 5.59 24.37 10.41
N GLY A 37 4.49 23.70 10.04
CA GLY A 37 3.39 24.29 9.26
C GLY A 37 3.59 24.37 7.74
N GLY A 38 4.67 23.78 7.20
CA GLY A 38 4.93 23.74 5.75
C GLY A 38 4.50 22.44 5.05
N LYS A 39 4.57 22.43 3.70
CA LYS A 39 4.40 21.21 2.89
C LYS A 39 5.60 20.28 3.08
N LEU A 40 5.34 18.97 3.15
CA LEU A 40 6.41 17.98 3.20
C LEU A 40 7.12 17.86 1.85
N PRO A 41 8.43 17.49 1.85
CA PRO A 41 9.11 17.21 0.60
C PRO A 41 8.43 16.05 -0.14
N SER A 42 8.40 16.12 -1.47
CA SER A 42 7.82 15.03 -2.27
C SER A 42 8.57 13.73 -2.01
N ALA A 43 7.84 12.61 -1.95
CA ALA A 43 8.43 11.29 -1.74
C ALA A 43 9.49 10.98 -2.81
N ARG A 44 9.27 11.45 -4.05
CA ARG A 44 10.20 11.29 -5.15
C ARG A 44 11.51 12.05 -4.91
N ARG A 45 11.46 13.30 -4.44
CA ARG A 45 12.67 14.07 -4.15
C ARG A 45 13.49 13.43 -3.03
N VAL A 46 12.83 12.94 -1.99
CA VAL A 46 13.51 12.20 -0.90
C VAL A 46 14.15 10.93 -1.43
N ALA A 47 13.45 10.17 -2.28
CA ALA A 47 13.98 8.96 -2.89
C ALA A 47 15.22 9.22 -3.77
N GLN A 48 15.23 10.32 -4.53
CA GLN A 48 16.41 10.73 -5.32
C GLN A 48 17.62 11.00 -4.43
N VAL A 49 17.44 11.74 -3.32
CA VAL A 49 18.52 12.05 -2.38
C VAL A 49 19.03 10.76 -1.73
N LEU A 50 18.15 9.91 -1.23
CA LEU A 50 18.54 8.66 -0.57
C LEU A 50 19.23 7.67 -1.51
N ARG A 51 18.77 7.55 -2.76
CA ARG A 51 19.39 6.65 -3.75
C ARG A 51 20.86 6.95 -4.01
N LYS A 52 21.28 8.21 -3.96
CA LYS A 52 22.69 8.60 -4.12
C LYS A 52 23.60 8.04 -3.01
N HIS A 53 23.03 7.70 -1.86
CA HIS A 53 23.77 7.22 -0.68
C HIS A 53 23.62 5.71 -0.43
N LEU A 54 22.81 5.01 -1.22
CA LEU A 54 22.58 3.59 -1.06
C LEU A 54 23.76 2.79 -1.65
N LYS A 55 24.39 1.96 -0.81
CA LYS A 55 25.39 0.96 -1.23
C LYS A 55 24.70 -0.36 -1.52
N ARG A 56 25.27 -1.15 -2.43
CA ARG A 56 24.79 -2.52 -2.67
C ARG A 56 24.93 -3.33 -1.37
N PRO A 57 23.83 -3.93 -0.86
CA PRO A 57 23.91 -4.70 0.37
C PRO A 57 24.75 -5.98 0.14
N PRO A 58 25.48 -6.46 1.16
CA PRO A 58 26.30 -7.68 1.08
C PRO A 58 25.45 -8.95 1.22
N VAL A 59 24.28 -8.98 0.58
CA VAL A 59 23.32 -10.10 0.64
C VAL A 59 22.93 -10.53 -0.77
N THR A 60 22.49 -11.78 -0.91
CA THR A 60 22.09 -12.34 -2.21
C THR A 60 20.70 -11.88 -2.61
N GLY A 61 20.40 -11.92 -3.92
CA GLY A 61 19.05 -11.64 -4.42
C GLY A 61 18.00 -12.61 -3.87
N VAL A 62 18.39 -13.86 -3.64
CA VAL A 62 17.52 -14.90 -3.05
C VAL A 62 17.03 -14.49 -1.65
N PHE A 63 17.88 -13.85 -0.86
CA PHE A 63 17.47 -13.34 0.45
C PHE A 63 16.38 -12.26 0.32
N GLY A 64 16.46 -11.41 -0.71
CA GLY A 64 15.43 -10.41 -1.01
C GLY A 64 14.09 -11.05 -1.37
N GLU A 65 14.10 -12.06 -2.25
CA GLU A 65 12.88 -12.77 -2.64
C GLU A 65 12.25 -13.54 -1.48
N TRP A 66 13.07 -14.16 -0.63
CA TRP A 66 12.58 -14.85 0.57
C TRP A 66 11.95 -13.89 1.58
N ALA A 67 12.56 -12.71 1.80
CA ALA A 67 11.98 -11.68 2.65
C ALA A 67 10.63 -11.17 2.09
N HIS A 68 10.53 -11.01 0.77
CA HIS A 68 9.29 -10.62 0.10
C HIS A 68 8.21 -11.71 0.22
N PHE A 69 8.58 -13.00 0.13
CA PHE A 69 7.68 -14.11 0.36
C PHE A 69 7.07 -14.08 1.76
N ILE A 70 7.89 -13.92 2.80
CA ILE A 70 7.40 -13.80 4.19
C ILE A 70 6.48 -12.58 4.34
N GLN A 71 6.84 -11.44 3.77
CA GLN A 71 6.02 -10.24 3.87
C GLN A 71 4.60 -10.48 3.33
N ARG A 72 4.48 -11.15 2.18
CA ARG A 72 3.19 -11.47 1.56
C ARG A 72 2.35 -12.47 2.36
N ASP A 73 2.99 -13.35 3.12
CA ASP A 73 2.31 -14.28 4.02
C ASP A 73 1.77 -13.57 5.27
N VAL A 74 2.52 -12.60 5.80
CA VAL A 74 2.16 -11.90 7.04
C VAL A 74 1.09 -10.83 6.84
N PHE A 75 1.16 -10.03 5.77
CA PHE A 75 0.18 -8.97 5.53
C PHE A 75 0.04 -8.57 4.06
N GLY A 76 -1.17 -8.16 3.70
CA GLY A 76 -1.49 -7.47 2.45
C GLY A 76 -2.28 -6.19 2.75
N ILE A 77 -1.97 -5.10 2.05
CA ILE A 77 -2.69 -3.83 2.18
C ILE A 77 -3.42 -3.59 0.86
N PRO A 78 -4.75 -3.72 0.81
CA PRO A 78 -5.50 -3.43 -0.41
C PRO A 78 -5.55 -1.93 -0.69
N GLU A 79 -5.59 -1.57 -1.97
CA GLU A 79 -5.90 -0.21 -2.42
C GLU A 79 -7.36 0.15 -2.10
N SER A 80 -7.66 1.44 -1.98
CA SER A 80 -9.03 1.89 -1.72
C SER A 80 -9.95 1.58 -2.91
N PRO A 81 -11.11 0.95 -2.70
CA PRO A 81 -12.09 0.74 -3.77
C PRO A 81 -12.67 2.06 -4.30
N LEU A 82 -12.54 3.16 -3.56
CA LEU A 82 -13.00 4.49 -3.98
C LEU A 82 -12.11 5.12 -5.07
N ALA A 83 -10.89 4.60 -5.24
CA ALA A 83 -9.97 5.01 -6.29
C ALA A 83 -9.77 3.89 -7.33
N GLU A 84 -10.61 2.85 -7.31
CA GLU A 84 -10.61 1.79 -8.33
C GLU A 84 -10.94 2.44 -9.69
N ASP A 85 -10.09 2.19 -10.70
CA ASP A 85 -10.15 2.81 -12.04
C ASP A 85 -9.93 4.33 -12.17
N VAL A 86 -9.54 5.01 -11.08
CA VAL A 86 -9.21 6.45 -11.15
C VAL A 86 -7.73 6.65 -11.50
N ASP A 87 -7.45 7.55 -12.45
CA ASP A 87 -6.11 8.09 -12.66
C ASP A 87 -5.89 9.32 -11.76
N CYS A 88 -5.21 9.11 -10.63
CA CYS A 88 -4.97 10.17 -9.65
C CYS A 88 -4.09 11.30 -10.19
N CYS A 89 -3.37 11.11 -11.31
CA CYS A 89 -2.63 12.20 -11.94
C CYS A 89 -3.52 13.11 -12.77
N ALA A 90 -4.58 12.58 -13.38
CA ALA A 90 -5.57 13.36 -14.14
C ALA A 90 -6.60 14.03 -13.21
N THR A 91 -7.02 13.33 -12.16
CA THR A 91 -8.03 13.79 -11.20
C THR A 91 -7.47 13.74 -9.77
N PRO A 92 -6.64 14.71 -9.36
CA PRO A 92 -5.99 14.72 -8.05
C PRO A 92 -6.97 14.97 -6.89
N GLU A 93 -8.16 15.50 -7.17
CA GLU A 93 -9.19 15.80 -6.17
C GLU A 93 -10.08 14.59 -5.83
N ALA A 94 -9.92 13.47 -6.55
CA ALA A 94 -10.70 12.27 -6.29
C ALA A 94 -10.42 11.71 -4.88
N GLU A 95 -11.43 11.08 -4.28
CA GLU A 95 -11.29 10.52 -2.94
C GLU A 95 -10.23 9.41 -2.93
N ASP A 96 -9.42 9.39 -1.87
CA ASP A 96 -8.32 8.45 -1.70
C ASP A 96 -7.23 8.48 -2.80
N CYS A 97 -7.17 9.55 -3.59
CA CYS A 97 -6.00 9.87 -4.44
C CYS A 97 -4.96 10.71 -3.68
N ASP A 98 -3.67 10.41 -3.88
CA ASP A 98 -2.55 11.22 -3.35
C ASP A 98 -1.36 11.19 -4.32
N PRO A 99 -1.46 11.84 -5.49
CA PRO A 99 -0.48 11.72 -6.57
C PRO A 99 0.92 12.13 -6.14
N ILE A 100 1.92 11.31 -6.51
CA ILE A 100 3.32 11.64 -6.22
C ILE A 100 3.84 12.53 -7.34
N LEU A 101 3.97 13.82 -7.05
CA LEU A 101 4.49 14.81 -7.98
C LEU A 101 5.97 14.54 -8.30
N VAL A 102 6.28 14.54 -9.59
CA VAL A 102 7.64 14.40 -10.13
C VAL A 102 8.13 15.78 -10.54
N ALA A 103 9.37 16.11 -10.18
CA ALA A 103 9.98 17.36 -10.61
C ALA A 103 10.54 17.20 -12.03
N GLU A 104 10.52 18.27 -12.82
CA GLU A 104 11.02 18.26 -14.20
C GLU A 104 12.51 17.90 -14.31
N ASP A 105 13.28 18.07 -13.22
CA ASP A 105 14.69 17.69 -13.13
C ASP A 105 14.92 16.20 -12.83
N ASP A 106 13.87 15.35 -12.84
CA ASP A 106 14.02 13.93 -12.53
C ASP A 106 14.69 13.14 -13.67
N PRO A 107 15.85 12.52 -13.45
CA PRO A 107 16.58 11.82 -14.51
C PRO A 107 15.91 10.54 -15.01
N LEU A 108 14.95 9.97 -14.26
CA LEU A 108 14.28 8.71 -14.59
C LEU A 108 12.85 8.90 -15.08
N HIS A 109 12.18 9.99 -14.68
CA HIS A 109 10.76 10.22 -14.97
C HIS A 109 10.52 11.62 -15.56
N ALA A 110 11.51 12.21 -16.24
CA ALA A 110 11.40 13.53 -16.85
C ALA A 110 10.18 13.70 -17.78
N THR A 111 9.69 12.60 -18.36
CA THR A 111 8.53 12.59 -19.28
C THR A 111 7.18 12.46 -18.56
N LEU A 112 7.15 12.18 -17.26
CA LEU A 112 5.94 11.96 -16.48
C LEU A 112 5.82 13.04 -15.39
N PRO A 113 4.79 13.89 -15.43
CA PRO A 113 4.61 14.96 -14.43
C PRO A 113 4.23 14.42 -13.04
N CYS A 114 3.69 13.20 -13.00
CA CYS A 114 3.12 12.59 -11.81
C CYS A 114 3.23 11.05 -11.88
N ILE A 115 3.39 10.42 -10.71
CA ILE A 115 3.25 8.98 -10.54
C ILE A 115 1.88 8.73 -9.89
N ASN A 116 1.06 7.92 -10.56
CA ASN A 116 -0.27 7.56 -10.08
C ASN A 116 -0.13 6.78 -8.76
N TYR A 117 -0.70 7.34 -7.69
CA TYR A 117 -0.68 6.76 -6.36
C TYR A 117 -2.07 6.86 -5.72
N ARG A 118 -2.58 5.68 -5.35
CA ARG A 118 -3.86 5.49 -4.66
C ARG A 118 -3.59 5.14 -3.22
N ARG A 119 -4.41 5.68 -2.31
CA ARG A 119 -4.30 5.40 -0.88
C ARG A 119 -4.84 4.01 -0.57
N SER A 120 -4.32 3.42 0.50
CA SER A 120 -4.80 2.13 1.03
C SER A 120 -6.26 2.22 1.50
N ALA A 121 -7.02 1.13 1.36
CA ALA A 121 -8.38 1.05 1.86
C ALA A 121 -8.47 1.32 3.37
N ARG A 122 -9.53 2.01 3.78
CA ARG A 122 -9.84 2.24 5.21
C ARG A 122 -10.32 0.94 5.85
N ALA A 123 -9.92 0.67 7.09
CA ALA A 123 -10.32 -0.55 7.80
C ALA A 123 -11.85 -0.74 7.91
N GLN A 124 -12.61 0.36 7.92
CA GLN A 124 -14.08 0.33 7.91
C GLN A 124 -14.68 -0.08 6.55
N ALA A 125 -13.98 0.19 5.44
CA ALA A 125 -14.41 -0.18 4.09
C ALA A 125 -14.23 -1.68 3.81
N ILE A 126 -13.26 -2.32 4.47
CA ILE A 126 -12.99 -3.75 4.32
C ILE A 126 -14.12 -4.56 4.94
N LEU A 127 -14.66 -4.18 6.10
CA LEU A 127 -15.74 -4.89 6.79
C LEU A 127 -17.09 -4.93 6.03
N GLY A 128 -17.35 -3.96 5.16
CA GLY A 128 -18.60 -3.87 4.37
C GLY A 128 -18.64 -4.76 3.12
N ASN A 129 -17.49 -5.24 2.64
CA ASN A 129 -17.39 -5.98 1.37
C ASN A 129 -17.25 -7.50 1.51
N TRP A 130 -17.17 -8.03 2.74
CA TRP A 130 -17.01 -9.47 3.01
C TRP A 130 -18.21 -10.34 2.62
N ILE A 131 -19.33 -9.77 2.17
CA ILE A 131 -20.45 -10.55 1.64
C ILE A 131 -20.22 -10.97 0.17
N PHE A 132 -19.28 -10.34 -0.57
CA PHE A 132 -19.12 -10.62 -2.01
C PHE A 132 -17.71 -10.94 -2.52
N SER A 133 -16.65 -10.80 -1.71
CA SER A 133 -15.30 -11.21 -2.12
C SER A 133 -14.85 -12.49 -1.42
N VAL A 134 -15.65 -13.55 -1.58
CA VAL A 134 -15.11 -14.92 -1.57
C VAL A 134 -14.34 -15.07 -2.89
N PHE A 135 -13.03 -15.25 -2.78
CA PHE A 135 -12.14 -15.71 -3.84
C PHE A 135 -12.85 -16.48 -4.97
N PRO A 136 -12.75 -16.07 -6.25
CA PRO A 136 -12.66 -17.03 -7.32
C PRO A 136 -11.18 -17.30 -7.54
N PHE A 137 -10.60 -18.21 -6.76
CA PHE A 137 -9.50 -19.01 -7.28
C PHE A 137 -10.16 -20.05 -8.19
N PRO A 138 -10.04 -20.01 -9.53
CA PRO A 138 -10.32 -21.19 -10.33
C PRO A 138 -9.16 -22.16 -10.10
N LEU A 139 -9.30 -22.99 -9.07
CA LEU A 139 -8.58 -24.23 -8.91
C LEU A 139 -9.08 -25.20 -9.98
N HIS A 140 -8.59 -25.06 -11.22
CA HIS A 140 -8.66 -26.13 -12.22
C HIS A 140 -7.36 -26.92 -12.20
N LEU A 141 -7.20 -27.72 -11.14
CA LEU A 141 -6.32 -28.87 -11.13
C LEU A 141 -7.10 -30.04 -11.76
N ASN A 142 -7.04 -30.19 -13.09
CA ASN A 142 -7.43 -31.44 -13.73
C ASN A 142 -6.16 -32.17 -14.16
N LEU A 143 -5.77 -33.12 -13.32
CA LEU A 143 -4.81 -34.17 -13.63
C LEU A 143 -5.60 -35.36 -14.23
N CYS A 144 -5.54 -35.56 -15.54
CA CYS A 144 -5.86 -36.81 -16.24
C CYS A 144 -4.74 -36.99 -17.28
N ILE A 145 -3.70 -37.80 -17.05
CA ILE A 145 -3.62 -39.25 -17.26
C ILE A 145 -4.12 -39.71 -18.65
N ASN A 146 -3.12 -40.12 -19.47
CA ASN A 146 -3.12 -40.99 -20.65
C ASN A 146 -3.76 -40.52 -21.97
N GLY A 147 -2.93 -40.59 -23.03
CA GLY A 147 -3.26 -40.40 -24.44
C GLY A 147 -2.02 -40.00 -25.22
#